data_AF-A0AAW4L3P5-F1
#
_entry.id   AF-A0AAW4L3P5-F1
#
_cell.length_a   1.000
_cell.length_b   1.000
_cell.length_c   1.000
_cell.angle_alpha   90.00
_cell.angle_beta   90.00
_cell.angle_gamma   90.00
#
_symmetry.space_group_name_H-M   'P 1'
#
loop_
_entity.id
_entity.type
_entity.pdbx_description
1 polymer ?
#
loop_
_entity_poly.entity_id
_entity_poly.type
_entity_poly.pdbx_seq_one_letter_code
_entity_poly.pdbx_strand_id
1 'polypeptide(L)'
;AELASRYINDRHMPDKAIDVIDEAGAYQRLQPVEKRVKRIDVPQVEDIVAKIARIPPKHVTSSDKELLRNLERDLKLTVFGQDAAIDSLSTAIKLSRAGLKSPDKPVGSFLFAGPT
;
A
#
# COMPACT_ATOMS: atom_id res chain seq x y z
N ALA A 1 -11.58 -12.24 -7.29
CA ALA A 1 -12.86 -11.54 -7.04
C ALA A 1 -12.77 -10.58 -5.85
N GLU A 2 -12.23 -11.00 -4.71
CA GLU A 2 -12.20 -10.19 -3.48
C GLU A 2 -11.41 -8.87 -3.59
N LEU A 3 -10.26 -8.87 -4.29
CA LEU A 3 -9.42 -7.67 -4.43
C LEU A 3 -10.11 -6.55 -5.22
N ALA A 4 -10.72 -6.88 -6.36
CA ALA A 4 -11.48 -5.91 -7.16
C ALA A 4 -12.69 -5.37 -6.38
N SER A 5 -13.35 -6.23 -5.60
CA SER A 5 -14.46 -5.78 -4.73
C SER A 5 -14.02 -4.81 -3.64
N ARG A 6 -12.79 -4.95 -3.14
CA ARG A 6 -12.29 -4.19 -1.99
C ARG A 6 -11.62 -2.87 -2.35
N TYR A 7 -11.02 -2.77 -3.54
CA TYR A 7 -10.19 -1.62 -3.92
C TYR A 7 -10.70 -0.87 -5.16
N ILE A 8 -11.57 -1.46 -5.97
CA ILE A 8 -12.20 -0.79 -7.12
C ILE A 8 -13.65 -0.51 -6.73
N ASN A 9 -13.86 0.64 -6.10
CA ASN A 9 -15.14 1.04 -5.51
C ASN A 9 -16.10 1.70 -6.52
N ASP A 10 -15.55 2.29 -7.59
CA ASP A 10 -16.33 3.04 -8.58
C ASP A 10 -16.96 2.14 -9.66
N ARG A 11 -16.81 0.81 -9.54
CA ARG A 11 -17.31 -0.18 -10.50
C ARG A 11 -18.03 -1.34 -9.80
N HIS A 12 -18.92 -1.99 -10.54
CA HIS A 12 -19.73 -3.11 -10.06
C HIS A 12 -19.21 -4.46 -10.55
N MET A 13 -19.48 -5.53 -9.78
CA MET A 13 -19.26 -6.90 -10.24
C MET A 13 -20.35 -7.31 -11.24
N PRO A 14 -20.08 -8.23 -12.19
CA PRO A 14 -18.82 -8.93 -12.42
C PRO A 14 -17.81 -8.16 -13.29
N ASP A 15 -18.24 -7.06 -13.91
CA ASP A 15 -17.50 -6.28 -14.91
C ASP A 15 -16.08 -5.93 -14.45
N LYS A 16 -15.94 -5.34 -13.26
CA LYS A 16 -14.63 -4.99 -12.70
C LYS A 16 -13.67 -6.16 -12.48
N ALA A 17 -14.19 -7.38 -12.30
CA ALA A 17 -13.34 -8.56 -12.15
C ALA A 17 -12.84 -9.04 -13.52
N ILE A 18 -13.66 -8.89 -14.55
CA ILE A 18 -13.28 -9.22 -15.93
C ILE A 18 -12.22 -8.22 -16.40
N ASP A 19 -12.43 -6.92 -16.16
CA ASP A 19 -11.46 -5.86 -16.48
C ASP A 19 -10.07 -6.12 -15.88
N VAL A 20 -10.01 -6.51 -14.60
CA VAL A 20 -8.75 -6.82 -13.93
C VAL A 20 -8.03 -8.01 -14.57
N ILE A 21 -8.78 -9.02 -15.01
CA ILE A 21 -8.20 -10.20 -15.67
C ILE A 21 -7.72 -9.86 -17.08
N ASP A 22 -8.50 -9.07 -17.83
CA ASP A 22 -8.12 -8.63 -19.17
C ASP A 22 -6.86 -7.74 -19.13
N GLU A 23 -6.82 -6.76 -18.22
CA GLU A 23 -5.65 -5.92 -18.00
C GLU A 23 -4.42 -6.74 -17.56
N ALA A 24 -4.60 -7.76 -16.72
CA ALA A 24 -3.50 -8.66 -16.37
C ALA A 24 -2.98 -9.44 -17.59
N GLY A 25 -3.87 -9.88 -18.48
CA GLY A 25 -3.51 -10.55 -19.73
C GLY A 25 -2.81 -9.62 -20.72
N ALA A 26 -3.34 -8.41 -20.91
CA ALA A 26 -2.77 -7.37 -21.75
C ALA A 26 -1.38 -6.96 -21.25
N TYR A 27 -1.23 -6.73 -19.94
CA TYR A 27 0.04 -6.41 -19.31
C TYR A 27 1.11 -7.48 -19.56
N GLN A 28 0.75 -8.77 -19.47
CA GLN A 28 1.68 -9.87 -19.80
C GLN A 28 2.03 -9.92 -21.27
N ARG A 29 1.10 -9.61 -22.18
CA ARG A 29 1.39 -9.53 -23.62
C ARG A 29 2.38 -8.41 -23.96
N LEU A 30 2.32 -7.29 -23.25
CA LEU A 30 3.24 -6.17 -23.44
C LEU A 30 4.66 -6.47 -22.95
N GLN A 31 4.85 -7.45 -22.07
CA GLN A 31 6.19 -7.85 -21.64
C GLN A 31 6.95 -8.61 -22.75
N PRO A 32 8.29 -8.47 -22.82
CA PRO A 32 9.13 -9.32 -23.66
C PRO A 32 8.87 -10.80 -23.38
N VAL A 33 8.96 -11.66 -24.41
CA VAL A 33 8.59 -13.08 -24.32
C VAL A 33 9.30 -13.79 -23.16
N GLU A 34 10.58 -13.47 -22.91
CA GLU A 34 11.38 -14.03 -21.82
C GLU A 34 10.86 -13.70 -20.42
N LYS A 35 10.15 -12.57 -20.26
CA LYS A 35 9.66 -12.07 -18.97
C LYS A 35 8.18 -12.40 -18.72
N ARG A 36 7.49 -12.98 -19.70
CA ARG A 36 6.07 -13.34 -19.56
C ARG A 36 5.93 -14.49 -18.58
N VAL A 37 5.02 -14.35 -17.62
CA VAL A 37 4.65 -15.49 -16.78
C VAL A 37 3.74 -16.45 -17.55
N LYS A 38 3.96 -17.76 -17.39
CA LYS A 38 3.14 -18.79 -18.03
C LYS A 38 1.73 -18.89 -17.43
N ARG A 39 1.57 -18.46 -16.18
CA ARG A 39 0.30 -18.46 -15.43
C ARG A 39 0.17 -17.13 -14.70
N ILE A 40 -0.99 -16.50 -14.81
CA ILE A 40 -1.35 -15.33 -14.01
C ILE A 40 -1.86 -15.85 -12.67
N ASP A 41 -1.19 -15.47 -11.60
CA ASP A 41 -1.52 -15.85 -10.23
C ASP A 41 -1.79 -14.58 -9.40
N VAL A 42 -2.08 -14.75 -8.10
CA VAL A 42 -2.45 -13.67 -7.17
C VAL A 42 -1.50 -12.46 -7.24
N PRO A 43 -0.17 -12.58 -7.29
CA PRO A 43 0.73 -11.43 -7.32
C PRO A 43 0.56 -10.54 -8.56
N GLN A 44 0.28 -11.14 -9.73
CA GLN A 44 0.05 -10.37 -10.96
C GLN A 44 -1.29 -9.63 -10.89
N VAL A 45 -2.31 -10.27 -10.33
CA VAL A 45 -3.63 -9.64 -10.13
C VAL A 45 -3.54 -8.49 -9.14
N GLU A 46 -2.76 -8.64 -8.06
CA GLU A 46 -2.54 -7.59 -7.06
C GLU A 46 -1.88 -6.34 -7.66
N ASP A 47 -0.86 -6.52 -8.51
CA ASP A 47 -0.17 -5.40 -9.17
C ASP A 47 -1.11 -4.60 -10.09
N ILE A 48 -1.98 -5.30 -10.83
CA ILE A 48 -2.97 -4.66 -11.70
C ILE A 48 -4.04 -3.93 -10.88
N VAL A 49 -4.58 -4.56 -9.83
CA VAL A 49 -5.56 -3.91 -8.95
C VAL A 49 -4.96 -2.68 -8.27
N ALA A 50 -3.70 -2.76 -7.85
CA ALA A 50 -2.96 -1.64 -7.26
C ALA A 50 -2.82 -0.46 -8.23
N LYS A 51 -2.46 -0.73 -9.49
CA LYS A 51 -2.39 0.28 -10.55
C LYS A 51 -3.75 0.93 -10.84
N ILE A 52 -4.81 0.13 -10.98
CA ILE A 52 -6.17 0.63 -11.25
C ILE A 52 -6.68 1.49 -10.08
N ALA A 53 -6.52 1.00 -8.85
CA ALA A 53 -6.99 1.66 -7.64
C ALA A 53 -6.04 2.77 -7.14
N ARG A 54 -4.91 3.02 -7.82
CA ARG A 54 -3.87 3.99 -7.43
C ARG A 54 -3.40 3.83 -5.97
N ILE A 55 -3.38 2.59 -5.49
CA ILE A 55 -2.86 2.24 -4.17
C ILE A 55 -1.51 1.55 -4.35
N PRO A 56 -0.52 1.81 -3.47
CA PRO A 56 0.72 1.04 -3.49
C PRO A 56 0.40 -0.47 -3.34
N PRO A 57 0.97 -1.36 -4.17
CA PRO A 57 0.75 -2.79 -4.03
C PRO A 57 1.14 -3.21 -2.61
N LYS A 58 0.28 -3.99 -1.96
CA LYS A 58 0.45 -4.44 -0.56
C LYS A 58 1.59 -5.45 -0.47
N HIS A 59 2.81 -4.98 -0.62
CA HIS A 59 3.97 -5.64 -0.07
C HIS A 59 4.55 -4.69 0.96
N VAL A 60 4.42 -5.07 2.23
CA VAL A 60 5.49 -4.75 3.17
C VAL A 60 6.70 -5.49 2.62
N THR A 61 7.42 -4.85 1.70
CA THR A 61 8.68 -5.37 1.22
C THR A 61 9.62 -5.50 2.42
N SER A 62 10.62 -6.37 2.33
CA SER A 62 11.69 -6.43 3.34
C SER A 62 12.28 -5.04 3.63
N SER A 63 12.36 -4.19 2.60
CA SER A 63 12.75 -2.78 2.70
C SER A 63 11.78 -1.93 3.54
N ASP A 64 10.47 -2.00 3.31
CA ASP A 64 9.48 -1.28 4.12
C ASP A 64 9.51 -1.71 5.59
N LYS A 65 9.75 -2.99 5.86
CA LYS A 65 9.87 -3.50 7.23
C LYS A 65 11.07 -2.91 7.95
N GLU A 66 12.19 -2.74 7.26
CA GLU A 66 13.40 -2.10 7.80
C GLU A 66 13.20 -0.60 8.01
N LEU A 67 12.57 0.09 7.07
CA LEU A 67 12.21 1.51 7.19
C LEU A 67 11.29 1.73 8.40
N LEU A 68 10.24 0.94 8.57
CA LEU A 68 9.31 1.05 9.70
C LEU A 68 9.95 0.71 11.03
N ARG A 69 10.91 -0.22 11.04
CA ARG A 69 11.69 -0.56 12.24
C ARG A 69 12.56 0.61 12.69
N ASN A 70 13.17 1.32 11.75
CA ASN A 70 14.11 2.41 12.04
C ASN A 70 13.45 3.81 12.09
N LEU A 71 12.19 3.95 11.64
CA LEU A 71 11.48 5.22 11.52
C LEU A 71 11.60 6.14 12.76
N GLU A 72 11.38 5.58 13.95
CA GLU A 72 11.44 6.36 15.19
C GLU A 72 12.87 6.84 15.50
N ARG A 73 13.86 5.96 15.33
CA ARG A 73 15.28 6.27 15.53
C ARG A 73 15.71 7.37 14.57
N ASP A 74 15.36 7.24 13.29
CA ASP A 74 15.81 8.14 12.24
C ASP A 74 15.18 9.54 12.41
N LEU A 75 13.94 9.63 12.91
CA LEU A 75 13.32 10.91 13.28
C LEU A 75 14.00 11.55 14.50
N LYS A 76 14.36 10.77 15.53
CA LYS A 76 15.09 11.27 16.70
C LYS A 76 16.52 11.76 16.40
N LEU A 77 17.12 11.32 15.29
CA LEU A 77 18.41 11.83 14.82
C LEU A 77 18.31 13.24 14.20
N THR A 78 17.12 13.67 13.79
CA THR A 78 16.89 14.95 13.10
C THR A 78 16.07 15.93 13.92
N VAL A 79 15.21 15.44 14.81
CA VAL A 79 14.32 16.24 15.65
C VAL A 79 14.63 15.94 17.12
N PHE A 80 15.16 16.94 17.83
CA PHE A 80 15.56 16.82 19.23
C PHE A 80 14.49 17.38 20.17
N GLY A 81 14.29 16.72 21.31
CA GLY A 81 13.40 17.19 22.39
C GLY A 81 11.90 16.97 22.17
N GLN A 82 11.50 16.29 21.08
CA GLN A 82 10.10 16.02 20.73
C GLN A 82 9.77 14.51 20.71
N ASP A 83 10.39 13.74 21.61
CA ASP A 83 10.29 12.27 21.62
C ASP A 83 8.85 11.76 21.68
N ALA A 84 7.98 12.41 22.47
CA ALA A 84 6.58 12.01 22.61
C ALA A 84 5.78 12.18 21.30
N ALA A 85 6.05 13.26 20.54
CA ALA A 85 5.41 13.49 19.25
C ALA A 85 5.89 12.45 18.20
N ILE A 86 7.19 12.17 18.19
CA ILE A 86 7.80 11.18 17.29
C ILE A 86 7.24 9.78 17.58
N ASP A 87 7.12 9.40 18.85
CA ASP A 87 6.59 8.08 19.24
C ASP A 87 5.14 7.90 18.79
N SER A 88 4.28 8.91 19.04
CA SER A 88 2.88 8.90 18.60
C SER A 88 2.74 8.74 17.09
N LEU A 89 3.52 9.49 16.31
CA LEU A 89 3.52 9.39 14.84
C LEU A 89 4.01 8.04 14.37
N SER A 90 5.13 7.56 14.92
CA SER A 90 5.74 6.30 14.50
C SER A 90 4.78 5.13 14.76
N THR A 91 4.10 5.14 15.90
CA THR A 91 3.12 4.13 16.30
C THR A 91 1.91 4.10 15.36
N ALA A 92 1.33 5.26 15.07
CA ALA A 92 0.19 5.36 14.16
C ALA A 92 0.54 4.90 12.73
N ILE A 93 1.72 5.27 12.23
CA ILE A 93 2.19 4.85 10.90
C ILE A 93 2.44 3.33 10.86
N LYS A 94 3.10 2.77 11.89
CA LYS A 94 3.33 1.32 12.02
C LYS A 94 2.01 0.54 12.04
N LEU A 95 1.01 0.99 12.81
CA LEU A 95 -0.32 0.38 12.88
C LEU A 95 -1.05 0.40 11.53
N SER A 96 -1.05 1.54 10.83
CA SER A 96 -1.66 1.65 9.52
C SER A 96 -1.00 0.71 8.50
N ARG A 97 0.33 0.55 8.55
CA ARG A 97 1.08 -0.34 7.65
C ARG A 97 0.94 -1.82 8.02
N ALA A 98 0.69 -2.14 9.28
CA ALA A 98 0.34 -3.49 9.73
C ALA A 98 -1.08 -3.92 9.31
N GLY A 99 -1.86 -3.04 8.67
CA GLY A 99 -3.23 -3.34 8.24
C GLY A 99 -4.24 -3.33 9.39
N LEU A 100 -3.87 -2.81 10.56
CA LEU A 100 -4.74 -2.69 11.73
C LEU A 100 -5.63 -1.44 11.69
N LYS A 101 -5.79 -0.82 10.51
CA LYS A 101 -6.65 0.36 10.31
C LYS A 101 -7.92 0.02 9.52
N SER A 102 -8.96 0.82 9.73
CA SER A 102 -10.15 0.81 8.88
C SER A 102 -9.79 1.23 7.45
N PRO A 103 -10.31 0.56 6.41
CA PRO A 103 -10.01 0.88 5.02
C PRO A 103 -10.46 2.30 4.63
N ASP A 104 -11.55 2.79 5.22
CA ASP A 104 -12.15 4.09 4.88
C ASP A 104 -11.54 5.27 5.67
N LYS A 105 -10.45 5.05 6.39
CA LYS A 105 -9.79 6.06 7.23
C LYS A 105 -8.39 6.41 6.73
N PRO A 106 -7.95 7.67 6.90
CA PRO A 106 -6.58 8.07 6.59
C PRO A 106 -5.56 7.28 7.41
N VAL A 107 -4.30 7.29 6.99
CA VAL A 107 -3.17 6.63 7.71
C VAL A 107 -3.06 7.13 9.15
N GLY A 108 -3.27 8.43 9.34
CA GLY A 108 -3.40 9.10 10.63
C GLY A 108 -3.85 10.54 10.38
N SER A 109 -4.48 11.15 11.39
CA SER A 109 -4.85 12.56 11.38
C SER A 109 -4.17 13.21 12.57
N PHE A 110 -3.24 14.12 12.31
CA PHE A 110 -2.41 14.74 13.35
C PHE A 110 -2.55 16.25 13.29
N LEU A 111 -2.64 16.87 14.47
CA LEU A 111 -2.53 18.30 14.65
C LEU A 111 -1.27 18.56 15.47
N PHE A 112 -0.28 19.24 14.91
CA PHE A 112 0.90 19.64 15.66
C PHE A 112 0.65 21.03 16.23
N ALA A 113 0.81 21.15 17.54
CA ALA A 113 0.69 22.39 18.27
C ALA A 113 1.94 22.57 19.13
N GLY A 114 2.48 23.78 19.13
CA GLY A 114 3.68 24.12 19.87
C GLY A 114 4.13 25.56 19.58
N PRO A 115 5.14 26.06 20.32
CA PRO A 115 5.78 27.33 20.02
C PRO A 115 6.41 27.35 18.62
N THR A 116 6.63 28.54 18.07
CA THR A 116 7.43 28.76 16.85
C THR A 116 8.91 28.52 17.09
#